data_AF-A0A855EQI7-F1
#
_entry.id   AF-A0A855EQI7-F1
#
_cell.length_a   1.000
_cell.length_b   1.000
_cell.length_c   1.000
_cell.angle_alpha   90.00
_cell.angle_beta   90.00
_cell.angle_gamma   90.00
#
_symmetry.space_group_name_H-M   'P 1'
#
loop_
_entity.id
_entity.type
_entity.pdbx_description
1 polymer ?
#
loop_
_entity_poly.entity_id
_entity_poly.type
_entity_poly.pdbx_seq_one_letter_code
_entity_poly.pdbx_strand_id
1 'polypeptide(L)'
;MNLLNKRNGFYGFESALHVFSVETDGEEIGLIDWNDNSLWIDCYDDLARNAIFFAEDVFGGQFCIKKDGIYTFDPETGSFDYLAPDINEWCKNILEDYQVLTGYPLANAWQKKYGSIPAGYRLAPKIPFVVGGKYEPDNLYLEKSTVAMKARAHIALQIRDVPDGSNIQLTLK
;
A
#
# COMPACT_ATOMS: atom_id res chain seq x y z
N MET A 1 2.21 -27.56 -4.08
CA MET A 1 0.88 -26.98 -4.34
C MET A 1 0.99 -25.49 -4.04
N ASN A 2 0.99 -24.63 -5.07
CA ASN A 2 1.27 -23.19 -4.96
C ASN A 2 0.09 -22.44 -4.30
N LEU A 3 0.35 -21.32 -3.62
CA LEU A 3 -0.64 -20.45 -2.98
C LEU A 3 -1.76 -20.05 -3.94
N LEU A 4 -1.41 -19.63 -5.17
CA LEU A 4 -2.36 -19.20 -6.20
C LEU A 4 -3.38 -20.28 -6.59
N ASN A 5 -2.96 -21.56 -6.58
CA ASN A 5 -3.87 -22.68 -6.87
C ASN A 5 -4.83 -22.98 -5.72
N LYS A 6 -4.55 -22.47 -4.52
CA LYS A 6 -5.40 -22.62 -3.34
C LYS A 6 -6.27 -21.38 -3.11
N ARG A 7 -5.75 -20.18 -3.38
CA ARG A 7 -6.46 -18.91 -3.22
C ARG A 7 -5.85 -17.85 -4.14
N ASN A 8 -6.63 -17.39 -5.11
CA ASN A 8 -6.24 -16.38 -6.09
C ASN A 8 -6.74 -15.01 -5.66
N GLY A 9 -5.93 -14.29 -4.88
CA GLY A 9 -6.31 -13.02 -4.28
C GLY A 9 -7.18 -13.17 -3.03
N PHE A 10 -7.05 -12.24 -2.08
CA PHE A 10 -7.89 -12.16 -0.88
C PHE A 10 -7.65 -10.91 -0.05
N TYR A 11 -8.66 -10.59 0.77
CA TYR A 11 -8.54 -9.71 1.93
C TYR A 11 -8.30 -10.51 3.21
N GLY A 12 -7.36 -10.07 4.02
CA GLY A 12 -7.00 -10.63 5.32
C GLY A 12 -7.13 -9.58 6.43
N PHE A 13 -7.23 -10.05 7.67
CA PHE A 13 -7.22 -9.21 8.88
C PHE A 13 -8.23 -8.04 8.79
N GLU A 14 -9.51 -8.34 8.54
CA GLU A 14 -10.57 -7.32 8.40
C GLU A 14 -10.24 -6.24 7.35
N SER A 15 -9.86 -6.66 6.15
CA SER A 15 -9.45 -5.79 5.03
C SER A 15 -8.15 -5.01 5.26
N ALA A 16 -7.39 -5.29 6.33
CA ALA A 16 -6.13 -4.63 6.58
C ALA A 16 -4.98 -5.13 5.68
N LEU A 17 -5.09 -6.34 5.15
CA LEU A 17 -4.19 -6.86 4.12
C LEU A 17 -5.00 -7.18 2.87
N HIS A 18 -4.45 -6.88 1.70
CA HIS A 18 -4.97 -7.33 0.42
C HIS A 18 -3.86 -7.94 -0.41
N VAL A 19 -4.04 -9.20 -0.79
CA VAL A 19 -3.20 -9.88 -1.77
C VAL A 19 -3.97 -9.88 -3.08
N PHE A 20 -3.38 -9.35 -4.14
CA PHE A 20 -4.06 -9.23 -5.43
C PHE A 20 -4.35 -10.60 -6.06
N SER A 21 -5.51 -10.74 -6.70
CA SER A 21 -5.76 -11.82 -7.65
C SER A 21 -4.85 -11.65 -8.87
N VAL A 22 -4.63 -12.71 -9.66
CA VAL A 22 -3.83 -12.61 -10.89
C VAL A 22 -4.50 -11.68 -11.91
N GLU A 23 -5.80 -11.87 -12.12
CA GLU A 23 -6.61 -11.15 -13.10
C GLU A 23 -7.60 -10.23 -12.40
N THR A 24 -7.92 -9.12 -13.06
CA THR A 24 -8.99 -8.20 -12.65
C THR A 24 -10.34 -8.88 -12.77
N ASP A 25 -11.16 -8.77 -11.73
CA ASP A 25 -12.54 -9.27 -11.72
C ASP A 25 -13.49 -8.18 -11.25
N GLY A 26 -14.37 -7.73 -12.15
CA GLY A 26 -15.30 -6.62 -11.88
C GLY A 26 -14.57 -5.33 -11.50
N GLU A 27 -14.79 -4.87 -10.26
CA GLU A 27 -14.18 -3.64 -9.72
C GLU A 27 -12.83 -3.90 -9.02
N GLU A 28 -12.45 -5.16 -8.82
CA GLU A 28 -11.24 -5.57 -8.12
C GLU A 28 -10.10 -5.73 -9.12
N ILE A 29 -9.13 -4.82 -9.06
CA ILE A 29 -7.97 -4.80 -9.95
C ILE A 29 -7.01 -5.93 -9.56
N GLY A 30 -6.65 -6.76 -10.54
CA GLY A 30 -5.70 -7.85 -10.36
C GLY A 30 -4.25 -7.39 -10.51
N LEU A 31 -3.33 -8.28 -10.15
CA LEU A 31 -1.88 -8.10 -10.13
C LEU A 31 -1.34 -7.66 -11.49
N ILE A 32 -1.83 -8.23 -12.59
CA ILE A 32 -1.37 -7.87 -13.94
C ILE A 32 -1.63 -6.40 -14.22
N ASP A 33 -2.87 -5.95 -14.04
CA ASP A 33 -3.26 -4.56 -14.29
C ASP A 33 -2.67 -3.62 -13.24
N TRP A 34 -2.56 -4.06 -11.98
CA TRP A 34 -1.94 -3.29 -10.90
C TRP A 34 -0.48 -2.95 -11.18
N ASN A 35 0.22 -3.82 -11.92
CA ASN A 35 1.61 -3.63 -12.34
C ASN A 35 1.74 -3.09 -13.77
N ASP A 36 0.64 -2.70 -14.44
CA ASP A 36 0.74 -1.89 -15.64
C ASP A 36 1.30 -0.52 -15.24
N ASN A 37 2.44 -0.17 -15.82
CA ASN A 37 3.14 1.06 -15.48
C ASN A 37 2.26 2.31 -15.62
N SER A 38 1.40 2.32 -16.65
CA SER A 38 0.52 3.44 -16.97
C SER A 38 -0.60 3.64 -15.94
N LEU A 39 -0.88 2.61 -15.11
CA LEU A 39 -1.94 2.68 -14.12
C LEU A 39 -1.60 3.66 -13.00
N TRP A 40 -0.44 3.52 -12.36
CA TRP A 40 0.01 4.41 -11.27
C TRP A 40 1.52 4.49 -11.10
N ILE A 41 2.28 3.44 -11.48
CA ILE A 41 3.74 3.37 -11.28
C ILE A 41 4.46 4.51 -11.98
N ASP A 42 4.06 4.85 -13.22
CA ASP A 42 4.66 5.97 -13.98
C ASP A 42 4.41 7.33 -13.32
N CYS A 43 3.43 7.46 -12.42
CA CYS A 43 3.22 8.71 -11.66
C CYS A 43 4.35 8.95 -10.63
N TYR A 44 5.14 7.93 -10.29
CA TYR A 44 6.28 8.01 -9.38
C TYR A 44 7.62 8.24 -10.10
N ASP A 45 7.61 8.56 -11.40
CA ASP A 45 8.79 8.62 -12.27
C ASP A 45 9.61 7.33 -12.23
N ASP A 46 10.73 7.32 -11.52
CA ASP A 46 11.65 6.20 -11.34
C ASP A 46 11.51 5.50 -9.98
N LEU A 47 10.82 6.10 -9.00
CA LEU A 47 10.79 5.64 -7.61
C LEU A 47 10.10 4.28 -7.42
N ALA A 48 9.09 3.97 -8.24
CA ALA A 48 8.30 2.73 -8.11
C ALA A 48 8.70 1.62 -9.10
N ARG A 49 9.79 1.80 -9.88
CA ARG A 49 10.20 0.85 -10.92
C ARG A 49 10.98 -0.35 -10.36
N ASN A 50 11.14 -1.38 -11.21
CA ASN A 50 11.92 -2.59 -10.94
C ASN A 50 11.40 -3.42 -9.75
N ALA A 51 10.07 -3.43 -9.59
CA ALA A 51 9.37 -4.20 -8.58
C ALA A 51 8.08 -4.80 -9.17
N ILE A 52 7.63 -5.92 -8.62
CA ILE A 52 6.31 -6.50 -8.90
C ILE A 52 5.50 -6.43 -7.61
N PHE A 53 4.49 -5.57 -7.58
CA PHE A 53 3.62 -5.33 -6.43
C PHE A 53 2.53 -6.41 -6.37
N PHE A 54 2.47 -7.17 -5.27
CA PHE A 54 1.59 -8.35 -5.16
C PHE A 54 0.62 -8.28 -3.97
N ALA A 55 0.81 -7.33 -3.06
CA ALA A 55 -0.11 -7.07 -1.96
C ALA A 55 -0.02 -5.62 -1.49
N GLU A 56 -0.99 -5.19 -0.68
CA GLU A 56 -1.00 -3.90 -0.01
C GLU A 56 -1.57 -3.98 1.41
N ASP A 57 -1.11 -3.09 2.28
CA ASP A 57 -1.69 -2.86 3.62
C ASP A 57 -2.93 -1.96 3.56
N VAL A 58 -3.54 -1.67 4.72
CA VAL A 58 -4.75 -0.85 4.82
C VAL A 58 -4.56 0.59 4.35
N PHE A 59 -3.35 1.12 4.42
CA PHE A 59 -3.02 2.47 3.99
C PHE A 59 -2.59 2.50 2.52
N GLY A 60 -2.46 1.36 1.85
CA GLY A 60 -1.95 1.25 0.49
C GLY A 60 -0.42 1.25 0.42
N GLY A 61 0.27 1.01 1.54
CA GLY A 61 1.66 0.56 1.54
C GLY A 61 1.76 -0.74 0.76
N GLN A 62 2.67 -0.84 -0.20
CA GLN A 62 2.72 -1.98 -1.11
C GLN A 62 3.75 -3.01 -0.65
N PHE A 63 3.46 -4.29 -0.85
CA PHE A 63 4.44 -5.37 -0.77
C PHE A 63 4.83 -5.80 -2.18
N CYS A 64 6.12 -5.95 -2.43
CA CYS A 64 6.62 -6.22 -3.78
C CYS A 64 7.80 -7.17 -3.81
N ILE A 65 7.96 -7.84 -4.95
CA ILE A 65 9.11 -8.68 -5.26
C ILE A 65 10.12 -7.82 -6.03
N LYS A 66 11.37 -7.85 -5.58
CA LYS A 66 12.55 -7.31 -6.28
C LYS A 66 13.56 -8.43 -6.51
N LYS A 67 14.70 -8.10 -7.14
CA LYS A 67 15.73 -9.07 -7.56
C LYS A 67 16.23 -9.97 -6.41
N ASP A 68 16.29 -9.43 -5.21
CA ASP A 68 16.96 -9.98 -4.04
C ASP A 68 16.03 -10.26 -2.85
N GLY A 69 14.72 -10.07 -3.01
CA GLY A 69 13.76 -10.41 -1.97
C GLY A 69 12.43 -9.70 -2.09
N ILE A 70 11.70 -9.70 -0.98
CA ILE A 70 10.42 -9.02 -0.76
C ILE A 70 10.68 -7.73 -0.01
N TYR A 71 10.04 -6.66 -0.47
CA TYR A 71 10.17 -5.30 0.05
C TYR A 71 8.79 -4.71 0.36
N THR A 72 8.75 -3.78 1.31
CA THR A 72 7.67 -2.80 1.41
C THR A 72 7.99 -1.58 0.56
N PHE A 73 6.96 -0.91 0.05
CA PHE A 73 7.05 0.36 -0.63
C PHE A 73 6.13 1.37 0.05
N ASP A 74 6.72 2.44 0.56
CA ASP A 74 5.96 3.55 1.15
C ASP A 74 5.48 4.47 0.02
N PRO A 75 4.16 4.61 -0.19
CA PRO A 75 3.62 5.39 -1.28
C PRO A 75 3.80 6.91 -1.08
N GLU A 76 3.97 7.41 0.14
CA GLU A 76 4.14 8.85 0.38
C GLU A 76 5.58 9.33 0.13
N THR A 77 6.58 8.46 0.32
CA THR A 77 8.00 8.78 0.12
C THR A 77 8.57 8.19 -1.18
N GLY A 78 7.97 7.10 -1.67
CA GLY A 78 8.53 6.30 -2.76
C GLY A 78 9.72 5.43 -2.34
N SER A 79 9.93 5.19 -1.04
CA SER A 79 11.04 4.38 -0.54
C SER A 79 10.72 2.89 -0.53
N PHE A 80 11.76 2.07 -0.71
CA PHE A 80 11.68 0.62 -0.53
C PHE A 80 12.47 0.17 0.70
N ASP A 81 11.85 -0.65 1.53
CA ASP A 81 12.51 -1.28 2.69
C ASP A 81 12.48 -2.80 2.57
N TYR A 82 13.63 -3.44 2.79
CA TYR A 82 13.73 -4.90 2.72
C TYR A 82 12.93 -5.54 3.85
N LEU A 83 12.10 -6.52 3.51
CA LEU A 83 11.21 -7.19 4.47
C LEU A 83 11.54 -8.68 4.65
N ALA A 84 11.77 -9.41 3.56
CA ALA A 84 11.97 -10.86 3.63
C ALA A 84 12.75 -11.41 2.43
N PRO A 85 13.44 -12.56 2.55
CA PRO A 85 14.15 -13.15 1.42
C PRO A 85 13.22 -13.78 0.37
N ASP A 86 12.01 -14.21 0.76
CA ASP A 86 11.03 -14.83 -0.13
C ASP A 86 9.59 -14.72 0.40
N ILE A 87 8.63 -15.27 -0.35
CA ILE A 87 7.20 -15.25 -0.02
C ILE A 87 6.87 -16.05 1.26
N ASN A 88 7.61 -17.11 1.57
CA ASN A 88 7.33 -17.90 2.78
C ASN A 88 7.74 -17.12 4.04
N GLU A 89 8.92 -16.50 4.03
CA GLU A 89 9.34 -15.62 5.12
C GLU A 89 8.48 -14.35 5.19
N TRP A 90 8.02 -13.80 4.06
CA TRP A 90 7.02 -12.73 4.06
C TRP A 90 5.72 -13.15 4.76
N CYS A 91 5.15 -14.31 4.41
CA CYS A 91 3.95 -14.84 5.06
C CYS A 91 4.15 -15.01 6.57
N LYS A 92 5.33 -15.53 6.98
CA LYS A 92 5.68 -15.70 8.38
C LYS A 92 5.75 -14.35 9.10
N ASN A 93 6.46 -13.37 8.55
CA ASN A 93 6.57 -12.03 9.12
C ASN A 93 5.18 -11.37 9.27
N ILE A 94 4.32 -11.49 8.26
CA ILE A 94 2.94 -11.00 8.32
C ILE A 94 2.17 -11.67 9.46
N LEU A 95 2.28 -12.98 9.64
CA LEU A 95 1.56 -13.68 10.71
C LEU A 95 2.10 -13.36 12.10
N GLU A 96 3.41 -13.11 12.22
CA GLU A 96 4.07 -12.74 13.48
C GLU A 96 3.77 -11.29 13.90
N ASP A 97 3.65 -10.36 12.94
CA ASP A 97 3.42 -8.92 13.23
C ASP A 97 2.38 -8.26 12.30
N TYR A 98 1.22 -8.91 12.15
CA TYR A 98 0.13 -8.38 11.32
C TYR A 98 -0.38 -7.02 11.83
N GLN A 99 -0.26 -6.75 13.12
CA GLN A 99 -0.77 -5.51 13.71
C GLN A 99 -0.02 -4.29 13.18
N VAL A 100 1.29 -4.40 13.02
CA VAL A 100 2.13 -3.33 12.48
C VAL A 100 2.12 -3.37 10.95
N LEU A 101 2.45 -4.52 10.35
CA LEU A 101 2.68 -4.63 8.91
C LEU A 101 1.44 -4.38 8.07
N THR A 102 0.24 -4.61 8.60
CA THR A 102 -1.01 -4.39 7.85
C THR A 102 -1.80 -3.18 8.34
N GLY A 103 -1.38 -2.54 9.45
CA GLY A 103 -2.14 -1.47 10.09
C GLY A 103 -3.46 -1.92 10.74
N TYR A 104 -3.61 -3.21 11.06
CA TYR A 104 -4.85 -3.80 11.55
C TYR A 104 -5.55 -3.06 12.71
N PRO A 105 -4.85 -2.63 13.79
CA PRO A 105 -5.53 -1.96 14.90
C PRO A 105 -6.27 -0.69 14.47
N LEU A 106 -5.67 0.08 13.56
CA LEU A 106 -6.26 1.31 13.05
C LEU A 106 -7.38 1.01 12.03
N ALA A 107 -7.20 -0.01 11.19
CA ALA A 107 -8.26 -0.52 10.31
C ALA A 107 -9.51 -0.93 11.09
N ASN A 108 -9.33 -1.71 12.16
CA ASN A 108 -10.40 -2.18 13.04
C ASN A 108 -11.10 -0.99 13.74
N ALA A 109 -10.32 -0.05 14.29
CA ALA A 109 -10.85 1.14 14.95
C ALA A 109 -11.66 2.03 13.98
N TRP A 110 -11.15 2.23 12.76
CA TRP A 110 -11.83 2.98 11.71
C TRP A 110 -13.14 2.30 11.31
N GLN A 111 -13.13 0.99 11.07
CA GLN A 111 -14.33 0.25 10.66
C GLN A 111 -15.41 0.21 11.73
N LYS A 112 -15.03 0.12 13.01
CA LYS A 112 -15.96 0.24 14.14
C LYS A 112 -16.67 1.60 14.18
N LYS A 113 -16.01 2.66 13.70
CA LYS A 113 -16.53 4.03 13.73
C LYS A 113 -17.31 4.39 12.46
N TYR A 114 -16.85 3.94 11.29
CA TYR A 114 -17.31 4.43 9.98
C TYR A 114 -17.90 3.35 9.07
N GLY A 115 -17.83 2.06 9.43
CA GLY A 115 -18.31 0.95 8.63
C GLY A 115 -17.19 0.23 7.85
N SER A 116 -17.55 -0.80 7.09
CA SER A 116 -16.59 -1.68 6.41
C SER A 116 -15.81 -0.97 5.30
N ILE A 117 -14.55 -1.37 5.11
CA ILE A 117 -13.72 -0.95 3.97
C ILE A 117 -14.11 -1.80 2.74
N PRO A 118 -14.64 -1.22 1.65
CA PRO A 118 -15.00 -1.96 0.44
C PRO A 118 -13.77 -2.51 -0.31
N ALA A 119 -13.98 -3.54 -1.14
CA ALA A 119 -12.93 -4.03 -2.04
C ALA A 119 -12.45 -2.92 -2.99
N GLY A 120 -11.14 -2.85 -3.24
CA GLY A 120 -10.51 -1.81 -4.07
C GLY A 120 -10.35 -0.45 -3.39
N TYR A 121 -10.71 -0.33 -2.11
CA TYR A 121 -10.54 0.90 -1.32
C TYR A 121 -9.56 0.71 -0.16
N ARG A 122 -8.88 1.80 0.20
CA ARG A 122 -7.94 1.89 1.32
C ARG A 122 -8.18 3.15 2.14
N LEU A 123 -7.54 3.18 3.30
CA LEU A 123 -7.56 4.33 4.19
C LEU A 123 -6.45 5.31 3.79
N ALA A 124 -6.84 6.42 3.18
CA ALA A 124 -5.94 7.51 2.86
C ALA A 124 -5.93 8.55 4.00
N PRO A 125 -4.77 9.14 4.33
CA PRO A 125 -4.70 10.19 5.32
C PRO A 125 -5.11 11.55 4.73
N LYS A 126 -5.91 12.32 5.48
CA LYS A 126 -6.30 13.69 5.16
C LYS A 126 -5.10 14.64 5.26
N ILE A 127 -4.30 14.44 6.31
CA ILE A 127 -2.98 15.04 6.47
C ILE A 127 -1.97 13.90 6.26
N PRO A 128 -1.12 13.94 5.23
CA PRO A 128 -0.16 12.86 4.94
C PRO A 128 0.73 12.54 6.14
N PHE A 129 1.04 11.25 6.33
CA PHE A 129 1.85 10.79 7.46
C PHE A 129 3.25 11.37 7.43
N VAL A 130 3.84 11.50 6.24
CA VAL A 130 5.20 12.03 6.04
C VAL A 130 5.36 13.49 6.50
N VAL A 131 4.25 14.25 6.62
CA VAL A 131 4.24 15.62 7.15
C VAL A 131 3.64 15.73 8.56
N GLY A 132 3.63 14.64 9.32
CA GLY A 132 3.15 14.61 10.70
C GLY A 132 1.65 14.38 10.83
N GLY A 133 1.01 13.86 9.78
CA GLY A 133 -0.33 13.29 9.87
C GLY A 133 -0.40 12.21 10.94
N LYS A 134 -1.48 12.21 11.72
CA LYS A 134 -1.65 11.24 12.82
C LYS A 134 -2.23 9.93 12.31
N TYR A 135 -1.76 8.82 12.89
CA TYR A 135 -2.32 7.49 12.73
C TYR A 135 -3.55 7.31 13.63
N GLU A 136 -4.62 8.04 13.31
CA GLU A 136 -5.88 8.00 14.04
C GLU A 136 -7.08 7.99 13.09
N PRO A 137 -8.23 7.39 13.47
CA PRO A 137 -9.36 7.23 12.56
C PRO A 137 -9.85 8.54 11.92
N ASP A 138 -9.74 9.65 12.65
CA ASP A 138 -10.27 10.95 12.25
C ASP A 138 -9.42 11.61 11.16
N ASN A 139 -8.15 11.23 11.06
CA ASN A 139 -7.28 11.64 9.97
C ASN A 139 -7.44 10.76 8.72
N LEU A 140 -8.32 9.74 8.72
CA LEU A 140 -8.43 8.80 7.61
C LEU A 140 -9.76 8.93 6.88
N TYR A 141 -9.74 8.64 5.58
CA TYR A 141 -10.92 8.53 4.73
C TYR A 141 -10.77 7.39 3.71
N LEU A 142 -11.89 6.91 3.17
CA LEU A 142 -11.86 5.89 2.11
C LEU A 142 -11.48 6.53 0.77
N GLU A 143 -10.52 5.93 0.09
CA GLU A 143 -10.14 6.28 -1.27
C GLU A 143 -9.90 5.02 -2.09
N LYS A 144 -10.22 5.06 -3.39
CA LYS A 144 -9.93 3.95 -4.30
C LYS A 144 -8.41 3.80 -4.43
N SER A 145 -7.88 2.58 -4.30
CA SER A 145 -6.42 2.35 -4.22
C SER A 145 -5.66 3.04 -5.36
N THR A 146 -6.15 2.94 -6.60
CA THR A 146 -5.51 3.60 -7.77
C THR A 146 -5.49 5.11 -7.68
N VAL A 147 -6.52 5.73 -7.10
CA VAL A 147 -6.60 7.19 -6.95
C VAL A 147 -5.64 7.64 -5.85
N ALA A 148 -5.62 6.91 -4.73
CA ALA A 148 -4.71 7.17 -3.63
C ALA A 148 -3.23 7.06 -4.05
N MET A 149 -2.86 6.03 -4.83
CA MET A 149 -1.49 5.88 -5.32
C MET A 149 -1.04 7.05 -6.19
N LYS A 150 -1.89 7.51 -7.11
CA LYS A 150 -1.59 8.69 -7.96
C LYS A 150 -1.42 9.97 -7.14
N ALA A 151 -2.27 10.17 -6.13
CA ALA A 151 -2.19 11.33 -5.27
C ALA A 151 -0.89 11.31 -4.42
N ARG A 152 -0.49 10.15 -3.91
CA ARG A 152 0.73 10.01 -3.11
C ARG A 152 2.01 10.09 -3.94
N ALA A 153 1.97 9.66 -5.21
CA ALA A 153 3.07 9.89 -6.15
C ALA A 153 3.42 11.39 -6.25
N HIS A 154 2.40 12.24 -6.28
CA HIS A 154 2.60 13.70 -6.28
C HIS A 154 3.25 14.21 -4.99
N ILE A 155 3.00 13.58 -3.84
CA ILE A 155 3.66 13.91 -2.58
C ILE A 155 5.12 13.44 -2.64
N ALA A 156 5.37 12.18 -2.99
CA ALA A 156 6.69 11.58 -3.08
C ALA A 156 7.64 12.39 -3.98
N LEU A 157 7.16 12.79 -5.17
CA LEU A 157 7.95 13.59 -6.10
C LEU A 157 8.26 15.01 -5.59
N GLN A 158 7.41 15.59 -4.74
CA GLN A 158 7.70 16.90 -4.12
C GLN A 158 8.75 16.81 -3.02
N ILE A 159 8.93 15.64 -2.39
CA ILE A 159 9.83 15.47 -1.24
C ILE A 159 11.10 14.69 -1.54
N ARG A 160 11.21 14.02 -2.69
CA ARG A 160 12.32 13.12 -3.04
C ARG A 160 13.73 13.74 -2.92
N ASP A 161 13.84 15.05 -3.12
CA ASP A 161 15.11 15.80 -3.08
C ASP A 161 15.21 16.72 -1.84
N VAL A 162 14.28 16.58 -0.89
CA VAL A 162 14.24 17.37 0.33
C VAL A 162 14.91 16.58 1.46
N PRO A 163 15.90 17.13 2.17
CA PRO A 163 16.49 16.48 3.33
C PRO A 163 15.50 16.30 4.48
N ASP A 164 15.59 15.17 5.18
CA ASP A 164 14.79 14.89 6.38
C ASP A 164 14.87 16.03 7.41
N GLY A 165 13.74 16.35 8.02
CA GLY A 165 13.62 17.43 9.02
C GLY A 165 13.51 18.84 8.43
N SER A 166 13.50 18.98 7.10
CA SER A 166 13.26 20.26 6.43
C SER A 166 11.78 20.67 6.49
N ASN A 167 11.52 21.97 6.40
CA ASN A 167 10.17 22.48 6.20
C ASN A 167 9.80 22.41 4.71
N ILE A 168 8.64 21.86 4.40
CA ILE A 168 8.09 21.79 3.04
C ILE A 168 6.72 22.43 2.96
N GLN A 169 6.35 22.88 1.76
CA GLN A 169 4.99 23.28 1.44
C GLN A 169 4.45 22.30 0.39
N LEU A 170 3.56 21.40 0.82
CA LEU A 170 2.94 20.43 -0.08
C LEU A 170 1.77 21.06 -0.83
N THR A 171 1.75 20.84 -2.14
CA THR A 171 0.55 21.04 -2.95
C THR A 171 -0.20 19.70 -3.01
N LEU A 172 -1.42 19.67 -2.47
CA LEU A 172 -2.33 18.53 -2.59
C LEU A 172 -3.20 18.71 -3.84
N LYS A 173 -3.52 17.62 -4.55
CA LYS A 173 -4.40 17.62 -5.71
C LYS A 173 -5.81 17.17 -5.35
#